data_AF-A0A9P7GKV3-F1
#
_entry.id   AF-A0A9P7GKV3-F1
#
_cell.length_a   1.000
_cell.length_b   1.000
_cell.length_c   1.000
_cell.angle_alpha   90.00
_cell.angle_beta   90.00
_cell.angle_gamma   90.00
#
_symmetry.space_group_name_H-M   'P 1'
#
loop_
_entity.id
_entity.type
_entity.pdbx_description
1 polymer ?
#
loop_
_entity_poly.entity_id
_entity_poly.type
_entity_poly.pdbx_seq_one_letter_code
_entity_poly.pdbx_strand_id
1 'polypeptide(L)'
;MTEIRFDSDAMVHQMAAKPITSESASQFVSVLDIHHRPLVLCVGNNERFYALQENDTGTFISVDLSAKLGISDKVQAFAVSQNQTSSKLYIAFATGATTSSQSTIHILDAIPPTFVDVKDEELRRSLLSNSTPPSNVRIADFHIVRRYPSERSD
;
A
#
# COMPACT_ATOMS: atom_id res chain seq x y z
N MET A 1 28.88 19.01 39.83
CA MET A 1 28.76 19.68 38.52
C MET A 1 28.95 18.58 37.50
N THR A 2 27.86 18.08 36.91
CA THR A 2 27.87 16.84 36.10
C THR A 2 27.84 17.24 34.64
N GLU A 3 28.90 16.92 33.92
CA GLU A 3 29.07 17.24 32.50
C GLU A 3 28.27 16.23 31.67
N ILE A 4 27.16 16.66 31.07
CA ILE A 4 26.36 15.84 30.16
C ILE A 4 26.97 15.99 28.77
N ARG A 5 27.73 14.98 28.34
CA ARG A 5 28.19 14.88 26.95
C ARG A 5 27.07 14.28 26.11
N PHE A 6 26.46 15.10 25.27
CA PHE A 6 25.57 14.65 24.20
C PHE A 6 26.42 14.03 23.10
N ASP A 7 26.26 12.73 22.88
CA ASP A 7 26.84 12.03 21.74
C ASP A 7 26.02 12.38 20.50
N SER A 8 26.59 13.17 19.60
CA SER A 8 25.91 13.84 18.48
C SER A 8 25.91 13.04 17.18
N ASP A 9 26.15 11.72 17.24
CA ASP A 9 26.34 10.90 16.03
C ASP A 9 25.04 10.34 15.41
N ALA A 10 23.86 10.79 15.87
CA ALA A 10 22.58 10.26 15.42
C ALA A 10 21.66 11.27 14.73
N MET A 11 22.13 12.34 14.07
CA MET A 11 21.21 13.27 13.38
C MET A 11 21.79 13.97 12.15
N VAL A 12 22.26 13.23 11.13
CA VAL A 12 22.41 13.83 9.79
C VAL A 12 21.99 12.85 8.70
N HIS A 13 20.70 12.53 8.64
CA HIS A 13 20.06 12.23 7.36
C HIS A 13 19.10 13.37 7.06
N GLN A 14 19.60 14.36 6.33
CA GLN A 14 18.74 15.37 5.72
C GLN A 14 17.93 14.68 4.63
N MET A 15 16.81 14.06 5.00
CA MET A 15 15.79 13.75 4.01
C MET A 15 15.22 15.09 3.54
N ALA A 16 15.21 15.32 2.23
CA ALA A 16 14.43 16.39 1.65
C ALA A 16 12.96 16.12 2.00
N ALA A 17 12.46 16.76 3.06
CA ALA A 17 11.08 16.68 3.48
C ALA A 17 10.24 17.48 2.48
N LYS A 18 9.86 16.85 1.37
CA LYS A 18 8.74 17.36 0.59
C LYS A 18 7.52 17.27 1.51
N PRO A 19 6.84 18.39 1.84
CA PRO A 19 5.68 18.34 2.71
C PRO A 19 4.67 17.39 2.08
N ILE A 20 4.19 16.43 2.89
CA ILE A 20 3.09 15.55 2.52
C ILE A 20 1.87 16.46 2.38
N THR A 21 1.58 16.89 1.15
CA THR A 21 0.35 17.61 0.83
C THR A 21 -0.82 16.64 0.93
N SER A 22 -2.04 17.12 1.14
CA SER A 22 -3.25 16.28 1.16
C SER A 22 -3.42 15.46 -0.14
N GLU A 23 -2.84 15.91 -1.25
CA GLU A 23 -2.80 15.22 -2.54
C GLU A 23 -1.74 14.10 -2.59
N SER A 24 -0.71 14.15 -1.74
CA SER A 24 0.36 13.14 -1.61
C SER A 24 0.20 12.25 -0.37
N ALA A 25 -0.71 12.58 0.55
CA ALA A 25 -0.93 11.87 1.80
C ALA A 25 -1.57 10.47 1.65
N SER A 26 -2.13 10.15 0.48
CA SER A 26 -2.72 8.83 0.18
C SER A 26 -1.71 7.83 -0.39
N GLN A 27 -0.42 8.15 -0.39
CA GLN A 27 0.56 7.43 -1.22
C GLN A 27 1.19 6.21 -0.55
N PHE A 28 0.93 5.95 0.73
CA PHE A 28 1.39 4.71 1.37
C PHE A 28 0.45 4.21 2.48
N VAL A 29 0.38 2.90 2.65
CA VAL A 29 -0.32 2.21 3.75
C VAL A 29 0.64 1.19 4.33
N SER A 30 0.78 1.17 5.65
CA SER A 30 1.56 0.15 6.35
C SER A 30 0.62 -0.91 6.95
N VAL A 31 1.02 -2.17 6.78
CA VAL A 31 0.41 -3.37 7.36
C VAL A 31 1.52 -4.24 7.95
N LEU A 32 1.17 -5.35 8.59
CA LEU A 32 2.14 -6.29 9.14
C LEU A 32 2.39 -7.46 8.18
N ASP A 33 3.66 -7.85 8.04
CA ASP A 33 4.05 -9.11 7.40
C ASP A 33 3.80 -10.33 8.32
N ILE A 34 4.19 -11.52 7.87
CA ILE A 34 4.06 -12.76 8.65
C ILE A 34 4.94 -12.82 9.90
N HIS A 35 5.97 -11.99 9.97
CA HIS A 35 6.88 -11.87 11.11
C HIS A 35 6.52 -10.68 12.01
N HIS A 36 5.33 -10.11 11.83
CA HIS A 36 4.88 -8.90 12.53
C HIS A 36 5.78 -7.67 12.31
N ARG A 37 6.49 -7.63 11.19
CA ARG A 37 7.30 -6.49 10.76
C ARG A 37 6.48 -5.59 9.82
N PRO A 38 6.84 -4.30 9.69
CA PRO A 38 6.15 -3.41 8.78
C PRO A 38 6.32 -3.82 7.31
N LEU A 39 5.20 -4.03 6.63
CA LEU A 39 5.08 -4.11 5.17
C LEU A 39 4.42 -2.81 4.69
N VAL A 40 5.07 -2.06 3.81
CA VAL A 40 4.55 -0.77 3.33
C VAL A 40 4.14 -0.91 1.88
N LEU A 41 2.88 -0.64 1.57
CA LEU A 41 2.37 -0.57 0.21
C LEU A 41 2.27 0.89 -0.21
N CYS A 42 2.76 1.24 -1.39
CA CYS A 42 2.80 2.63 -1.82
C CYS A 42 2.70 2.80 -3.34
N VAL A 43 2.42 4.03 -3.77
CA VAL A 43 2.50 4.43 -5.18
C VAL A 43 3.75 5.26 -5.38
N GLY A 44 4.62 4.82 -6.29
CA GLY A 44 5.87 5.51 -6.61
C GLY A 44 5.67 6.74 -7.50
N ASN A 45 6.73 7.52 -7.69
CA ASN A 45 6.72 8.71 -8.56
C ASN A 45 6.45 8.39 -10.05
N ASN A 46 6.64 7.13 -10.45
CA ASN A 46 6.28 6.61 -11.77
C ASN A 46 4.83 6.09 -11.83
N GLU A 47 4.02 6.38 -10.81
CA GLU A 47 2.62 5.99 -10.68
C GLU A 47 2.40 4.46 -10.73
N ARG A 48 3.43 3.69 -10.32
CA ARG A 48 3.34 2.23 -10.16
C ARG A 48 3.13 1.86 -8.70
N PHE A 49 2.47 0.74 -8.47
CA PHE A 49 2.19 0.22 -7.14
C PHE A 49 3.35 -0.66 -6.67
N TYR A 50 3.83 -0.39 -5.45
CA TYR A 50 4.98 -1.03 -4.84
C TYR A 50 4.62 -1.61 -3.47
N ALA A 51 5.33 -2.67 -3.10
CA ALA A 51 5.46 -3.13 -1.73
C ALA A 51 6.92 -3.02 -1.28
N LEU A 52 7.14 -2.45 -0.11
CA LEU A 52 8.42 -2.35 0.58
C LEU A 52 8.39 -3.32 1.75
N GLN A 53 9.26 -4.32 1.72
CA GLN A 53 9.35 -5.36 2.74
C GLN A 53 10.80 -5.51 3.21
N GLU A 54 10.98 -5.83 4.48
CA GLU A 54 12.28 -6.22 5.02
C GLU A 54 12.57 -7.68 4.67
N ASN A 55 13.74 -7.95 4.08
CA ASN A 55 14.18 -9.32 3.83
C ASN A 55 14.73 -9.97 5.12
N ASP A 56 15.23 -11.21 5.02
CA ASP A 56 15.80 -11.94 6.16
C ASP A 56 17.13 -11.37 6.67
N THR A 57 17.76 -10.47 5.91
CA THR A 57 19.02 -9.80 6.26
C THR A 57 18.80 -8.40 6.84
N GLY A 58 17.56 -8.01 7.11
CA GLY A 58 17.23 -6.68 7.64
C GLY A 58 17.29 -5.54 6.62
N THR A 59 17.39 -5.86 5.33
CA THR A 59 17.44 -4.89 4.22
C THR A 59 16.05 -4.73 3.62
N PHE A 60 15.65 -3.48 3.35
CA PHE A 60 14.39 -3.21 2.66
C PHE A 60 14.52 -3.45 1.16
N ILE A 61 13.63 -4.30 0.64
CA ILE A 61 13.46 -4.57 -0.77
C ILE A 61 12.16 -3.92 -1.27
N SER A 62 12.22 -3.33 -2.47
CA SER A 62 11.06 -2.78 -3.16
C SER A 62 10.61 -3.73 -4.25
N VAL A 63 9.35 -4.12 -4.23
CA VAL A 63 8.74 -5.05 -5.18
C VAL A 63 7.66 -4.34 -5.98
N ASP A 64 7.78 -4.37 -7.31
CA ASP A 64 6.84 -3.75 -8.24
C ASP A 64 5.59 -4.62 -8.40
N LEU A 65 4.53 -4.28 -7.67
CA LEU A 65 3.27 -5.01 -7.70
C LEU A 65 2.52 -4.79 -9.01
N SER A 66 2.63 -3.61 -9.63
CA SER A 66 2.06 -3.36 -10.97
C SER A 66 2.63 -4.33 -12.01
N ALA A 67 3.94 -4.61 -11.97
CA ALA A 67 4.59 -5.58 -12.86
C ALA A 67 4.08 -7.00 -12.59
N LYS A 68 4.06 -7.41 -11.31
CA LYS A 68 3.59 -8.73 -10.91
C LYS A 68 2.13 -8.95 -11.33
N LEU A 69 1.27 -7.96 -11.13
CA LEU A 69 -0.16 -8.01 -11.49
C LEU A 69 -0.42 -7.84 -12.99
N GLY A 70 0.60 -7.53 -13.80
CA GLY A 70 0.44 -7.35 -15.26
C GLY A 70 -0.26 -6.04 -15.63
N ILE A 71 -0.12 -5.00 -14.79
CA ILE A 71 -0.83 -3.73 -14.92
C ILE A 71 0.13 -2.68 -15.48
N SER A 72 -0.22 -2.18 -16.66
CA SER A 72 0.54 -1.14 -17.38
C SER A 72 0.05 0.27 -17.09
N ASP A 73 -1.21 0.42 -16.69
CA ASP A 73 -1.84 1.71 -16.43
C ASP A 73 -1.34 2.32 -15.12
N LYS A 74 -1.38 3.66 -15.06
CA LYS A 74 -0.98 4.43 -13.89
C LYS A 74 -1.96 4.22 -12.74
N VAL A 75 -1.42 3.97 -11.55
CA VAL A 75 -2.20 3.79 -10.31
C VAL A 75 -2.49 5.16 -9.73
N GLN A 76 -3.77 5.50 -9.65
CA GLN A 76 -4.25 6.83 -9.23
C GLN A 76 -4.65 6.84 -7.75
N ALA A 77 -5.17 5.72 -7.24
CA ALA A 77 -5.54 5.56 -5.85
C ALA A 77 -5.45 4.09 -5.47
N PHE A 78 -5.20 3.82 -4.19
CA PHE A 78 -5.26 2.48 -3.65
C PHE A 78 -5.74 2.51 -2.20
N ALA A 79 -6.25 1.38 -1.74
CA ALA A 79 -6.60 1.18 -0.36
C ALA A 79 -6.24 -0.25 0.05
N VAL A 80 -5.73 -0.36 1.26
CA VAL A 80 -5.34 -1.64 1.86
C VAL A 80 -5.96 -1.73 3.24
N SER A 81 -6.53 -2.89 3.55
CA SER A 81 -6.99 -3.24 4.88
C SER A 81 -6.42 -4.60 5.27
N GLN A 82 -5.98 -4.73 6.52
CA GLN A 82 -5.53 -6.00 7.08
C GLN A 82 -6.54 -6.49 8.11
N ASN A 83 -6.97 -7.73 7.96
CA ASN A 83 -7.79 -8.39 8.98
C ASN A 83 -6.89 -8.78 10.15
N GLN A 84 -7.22 -8.31 11.37
CA GLN A 84 -6.37 -8.50 12.54
C GLN A 84 -6.29 -9.96 13.03
N THR A 85 -7.30 -10.78 12.73
CA THR A 85 -7.35 -12.18 13.20
C THR A 85 -6.65 -13.14 12.24
N SER A 86 -6.87 -12.95 10.94
CA SER A 86 -6.32 -13.82 9.89
C SER A 86 -5.05 -13.29 9.24
N SER A 87 -4.66 -12.05 9.56
CA SER A 87 -3.57 -11.29 8.93
C SER A 87 -3.69 -11.10 7.42
N LYS A 88 -4.81 -11.51 6.81
CA LYS A 88 -5.06 -11.38 5.37
C LYS A 88 -5.22 -9.91 4.98
N LEU A 89 -4.70 -9.60 3.80
CA LEU A 89 -4.76 -8.29 3.19
C LEU A 89 -5.88 -8.25 2.15
N TYR A 90 -6.62 -7.15 2.19
CA TYR A 90 -7.64 -6.78 1.21
C TYR A 90 -7.11 -5.55 0.50
N ILE A 91 -6.83 -5.69 -0.79
CA ILE A 91 -6.21 -4.66 -1.61
C ILE A 91 -7.15 -4.31 -2.75
N ALA A 92 -7.40 -3.03 -2.92
CA ALA A 92 -8.10 -2.52 -4.08
C ALA A 92 -7.43 -1.23 -4.56
N PHE A 93 -7.35 -1.04 -5.87
CA PHE A 93 -6.70 0.12 -6.46
C PHE A 93 -7.34 0.50 -7.79
N ALA A 94 -7.27 1.78 -8.12
CA ALA A 94 -7.80 2.34 -9.34
C ALA A 94 -6.65 2.72 -10.28
N THR A 95 -6.76 2.30 -11.54
CA THR A 95 -5.85 2.71 -12.61
C THR A 95 -6.55 3.59 -13.62
N GLY A 96 -5.81 4.47 -14.28
CA GLY A 96 -6.37 5.32 -15.33
C GLY A 96 -5.32 6.19 -16.01
N ALA A 97 -5.63 6.69 -17.19
CA ALA A 97 -4.78 7.68 -17.84
C ALA A 97 -4.88 9.03 -17.12
N THR A 98 -3.77 9.76 -17.00
CA THR A 98 -3.73 11.10 -16.38
C THR A 98 -4.70 12.10 -17.05
N THR A 99 -5.06 11.86 -18.31
CA THR A 99 -5.95 12.71 -19.11
C THR A 99 -7.39 12.20 -19.19
N SER A 100 -7.69 11.02 -18.64
CA SER A 100 -9.02 10.42 -18.70
C SER A 100 -9.74 10.57 -17.37
N SER A 101 -11.01 10.91 -17.41
CA SER A 101 -11.91 10.86 -16.24
C SER A 101 -12.39 9.44 -15.92
N GLN A 102 -11.97 8.45 -16.70
CA GLN A 102 -12.33 7.05 -16.51
C GLN A 102 -11.18 6.31 -15.82
N SER A 103 -11.55 5.64 -14.73
CA SER A 103 -10.64 4.77 -13.96
C SER A 103 -11.18 3.33 -13.98
N THR A 104 -10.27 2.38 -14.02
CA THR A 104 -10.55 0.94 -13.87
C THR A 104 -10.20 0.55 -12.44
N ILE A 105 -11.16 -0.06 -11.73
CA ILE A 105 -10.93 -0.56 -10.38
C ILE A 105 -10.49 -2.02 -10.45
N HIS A 106 -9.39 -2.32 -9.76
CA HIS A 106 -8.86 -3.66 -9.57
C HIS A 106 -9.00 -4.03 -8.11
N ILE A 107 -9.53 -5.22 -7.84
CA ILE A 107 -9.73 -5.76 -6.50
C ILE A 107 -9.03 -7.10 -6.43
N LEU A 108 -8.21 -7.29 -5.40
CA LEU A 108 -7.60 -8.58 -5.12
C LEU A 108 -8.50 -9.35 -4.14
N ASP A 109 -8.56 -10.65 -4.35
CA ASP A 109 -8.99 -11.59 -3.32
C ASP A 109 -8.15 -11.44 -2.05
N ALA A 110 -8.68 -11.92 -0.93
CA ALA A 110 -7.99 -11.85 0.35
C ALA A 110 -6.69 -12.66 0.31
N ILE A 111 -5.54 -11.98 0.28
CA ILE A 111 -4.21 -12.57 0.13
C ILE A 111 -3.43 -12.55 1.45
N PRO A 112 -2.55 -13.52 1.70
CA PRO A 112 -1.63 -13.47 2.84
C PRO A 112 -0.54 -12.41 2.63
N PRO A 113 0.10 -11.88 3.70
CA PRO A 113 1.20 -10.92 3.57
C PRO A 113 2.44 -11.45 2.83
N THR A 114 2.57 -12.78 2.68
CA THR A 114 3.65 -13.43 1.91
C THR A 114 3.50 -13.30 0.39
N PHE A 115 2.46 -12.61 -0.09
CA PHE A 115 2.19 -12.46 -1.53
C PHE A 115 3.33 -11.82 -2.32
N VAL A 116 4.24 -11.13 -1.66
CA VAL A 116 5.43 -10.50 -2.25
C VAL A 116 6.38 -11.55 -2.84
N ASP A 117 6.49 -12.71 -2.17
CA ASP A 117 7.36 -13.83 -2.57
C ASP A 117 6.70 -14.77 -3.57
N VAL A 118 5.41 -14.57 -3.82
CA VAL A 118 4.61 -15.42 -4.70
C VAL A 118 4.95 -15.14 -6.17
N LYS A 119 4.87 -16.19 -7.00
CA LYS A 119 5.08 -16.09 -8.45
C LYS A 119 4.04 -15.16 -9.08
N ASP A 120 4.44 -14.39 -10.08
CA ASP A 120 3.61 -13.37 -10.70
C ASP A 120 2.26 -13.92 -11.21
N GLU A 121 2.26 -15.11 -11.81
CA GLU A 121 1.04 -15.78 -12.29
C GLU A 121 0.05 -16.14 -11.17
N GLU A 122 0.56 -16.49 -9.99
CA GLU A 122 -0.27 -16.83 -8.85
C GLU A 122 -0.86 -15.57 -8.21
N LEU A 123 -0.09 -14.48 -8.15
CA LEU A 123 -0.61 -13.18 -7.72
C LEU A 123 -1.67 -12.64 -8.71
N ARG A 124 -1.47 -12.81 -10.03
CA ARG A 124 -2.47 -12.40 -11.04
C ARG A 124 -3.80 -13.11 -10.88
N ARG A 125 -3.81 -14.38 -10.46
CA ARG A 125 -5.06 -15.12 -10.20
C ARG A 125 -5.86 -14.56 -9.03
N SER A 126 -5.24 -13.79 -8.15
CA SER A 126 -5.95 -13.10 -7.07
C SER A 126 -6.73 -11.88 -7.57
N LEU A 127 -6.50 -11.40 -8.79
CA LEU A 127 -7.33 -10.35 -9.37
C LEU A 127 -8.73 -10.92 -9.63
N LEU A 128 -9.73 -10.29 -9.02
CA LEU A 128 -11.11 -10.65 -9.19
C LEU A 128 -11.59 -10.27 -10.60
N SER A 129 -11.65 -11.25 -11.50
CA SER A 129 -12.04 -11.06 -12.91
C SER A 129 -13.54 -10.78 -13.12
N ASN A 130 -14.39 -10.94 -12.10
CA ASN A 130 -15.83 -11.22 -12.28
C ASN A 130 -16.83 -10.23 -11.68
N SER A 131 -16.41 -9.04 -11.22
CA SER A 131 -17.35 -7.92 -11.17
C SER A 131 -17.04 -7.04 -12.35
N THR A 132 -17.99 -6.77 -13.24
CA THR A 132 -17.90 -5.66 -14.19
C THR A 132 -17.37 -4.47 -13.40
N PRO A 133 -16.12 -4.02 -13.60
CA PRO A 133 -15.58 -2.96 -12.78
C PRO A 133 -16.52 -1.78 -12.98
N PRO A 134 -17.06 -1.18 -11.91
CA PRO A 134 -17.97 -0.07 -12.06
C PRO A 134 -17.23 1.00 -12.86
N SER A 135 -17.72 1.26 -14.08
CA SER A 135 -17.10 2.21 -14.99
C SER A 135 -17.56 3.61 -14.59
N ASN A 136 -16.64 4.58 -14.66
CA ASN A 136 -16.87 5.97 -14.24
C ASN A 136 -17.02 6.19 -12.72
N VAL A 137 -16.40 5.35 -11.87
CA VAL A 137 -16.30 5.68 -10.44
C VAL A 137 -15.39 6.89 -10.26
N ARG A 138 -15.87 7.91 -9.54
CA ARG A 138 -15.04 9.05 -9.18
C ARG A 138 -14.03 8.58 -8.14
N ILE A 139 -12.76 8.85 -8.38
CA ILE A 139 -11.65 8.47 -7.47
C ILE A 139 -11.86 9.04 -6.05
N ALA A 140 -12.54 10.21 -5.96
CA ALA A 140 -12.94 10.82 -4.69
C ALA A 140 -13.91 9.97 -3.84
N ASP A 141 -14.56 8.96 -4.43
CA ASP A 141 -15.46 8.05 -3.71
C ASP A 141 -14.71 6.84 -3.13
N PHE A 142 -13.41 6.69 -3.41
CA PHE A 142 -12.58 5.59 -2.92
C PHE A 142 -12.09 5.83 -1.48
N HIS A 143 -13.04 5.92 -0.54
CA HIS A 143 -12.76 5.99 0.89
C HIS A 143 -13.16 4.68 1.56
N ILE A 144 -12.18 3.88 1.99
CA ILE A 144 -12.46 2.83 2.98
C ILE A 144 -12.77 3.54 4.30
N VAL A 145 -14.06 3.70 4.59
CA VAL A 145 -14.52 4.13 5.92
C VAL A 145 -14.11 3.04 6.91
N ARG A 146 -13.05 3.29 7.70
CA ARG A 146 -12.75 2.49 8.88
C ARG A 146 -13.91 2.69 9.85
N ARG A 147 -14.90 1.79 9.82
CA ARG A 147 -15.86 1.68 10.92
C ARG A 147 -15.11 1.12 12.12
N TYR A 148 -14.73 1.99 13.04
CA TYR A 148 -14.36 1.55 14.38
C TYR A 148 -15.59 0.86 14.98
N PRO A 149 -15.45 -0.35 15.56
CA PRO A 149 -16.52 -0.90 16.37
C PRO A 149 -16.73 0.06 17.54
N SER A 150 -17.92 0.65 17.61
CA SER A 150 -18.36 1.45 18.75
C SER A 150 -18.22 0.58 20.00
N GLU A 151 -17.37 1.01 20.93
CA GLU A 151 -17.29 0.42 22.26
C GLU A 151 -18.70 0.40 22.85
N ARG A 152 -19.19 -0.80 23.16
CA ARG A 152 -20.37 -0.98 24.01
C ARG A 152 -20.04 -0.35 25.36
N SER A 153 -20.68 0.76 25.67
CA SER A 153 -20.81 1.25 27.03
C SER A 153 -21.98 0.48 27.65
N ASP A 154 -21.68 -0.28 28.71
CA ASP A 154 -22.66 -0.77 29.67
C ASP A 154 -23.29 0.40 30.46
#